data_AF-A0A183D1W0-F1
#
_entry.id   AF-A0A183D1W0-F1
#
_cell.length_a   1.000
_cell.length_b   1.000
_cell.length_c   1.000
_cell.angle_alpha   90.00
_cell.angle_beta   90.00
_cell.angle_gamma   90.00
#
_symmetry.space_group_name_H-M   'P 1'
#
loop_
_entity.id
_entity.type
_entity.pdbx_description
1 polymer ?
#
loop_
_entity_poly.entity_id
_entity_poly.type
_entity_poly.pdbx_seq_one_letter_code
_entity_poly.pdbx_strand_id
1 'polypeptide(L)'
;MSLPFLIEDQKFGFWDYRFAFFVIENRYSVVAALNAERCFCIEQDTGAPFTSSVKVCRQHLIAMTANDGAALNAVNLSRVIVMMMNSCTGAPLQPPPMQASNLWDHRTGNVPALATGSSVENLSTTAATSSLSDSAANVPPGAASQPVQQISWNPRIFAAAVRELAPTLNWSEVIMHLDQTNFVVRNKPQLQLLTALLLEGLGSNSFPIGLLYREWNFHKLGQLSWIEQILLNTDVFCFADYPYKAVNLSVLKVQPEETRELSNWRCLDLVDTLVRLGELKKFMNIVLNILLRPVNLCPDVLLLALLQIQIPTSTLRMHLCQLLIPALIGSHPNAVAVL
;
A
#
# COMPACT_ATOMS: atom_id res chain seq x y z
N MET A 1 -51.51 11.85 -6.54
CA MET A 1 -51.27 10.73 -7.48
C MET A 1 -50.01 10.04 -6.98
N SER A 2 -50.19 9.05 -6.11
CA SER A 2 -49.12 8.38 -5.37
C SER A 2 -49.01 6.97 -5.92
N LEU A 3 -47.87 6.61 -6.48
CA LEU A 3 -47.56 5.23 -6.89
C LEU A 3 -46.72 4.56 -5.79
N PRO A 4 -47.09 3.36 -5.31
CA PRO A 4 -46.29 2.59 -4.38
C PRO A 4 -45.38 1.62 -5.17
N PHE A 5 -44.08 1.62 -4.90
CA PHE A 5 -43.22 0.48 -5.23
C PHE A 5 -43.01 -0.34 -3.96
N LEU A 6 -43.68 -1.50 -3.93
CA LEU A 6 -43.41 -2.60 -3.01
C LEU A 6 -42.00 -3.13 -3.32
N ILE A 7 -41.10 -3.05 -2.34
CA ILE A 7 -39.85 -3.80 -2.33
C ILE A 7 -40.19 -5.17 -1.75
N GLU A 8 -40.16 -6.19 -2.60
CA GLU A 8 -40.27 -7.59 -2.20
C GLU A 8 -38.88 -8.05 -1.70
N ASP A 9 -38.84 -8.67 -0.52
CA ASP A 9 -37.63 -9.10 0.19
C ASP A 9 -36.82 -10.15 -0.61
N GLN A 10 -35.91 -9.68 -1.47
CA GLN A 10 -34.74 -10.46 -1.87
C GLN A 10 -33.49 -9.89 -1.19
N LYS A 11 -32.73 -10.77 -0.52
CA LYS A 11 -31.45 -10.47 0.11
C LYS A 11 -30.45 -9.99 -0.95
N PHE A 12 -30.32 -8.68 -1.12
CA PHE A 12 -29.27 -8.08 -1.93
C PHE A 12 -27.92 -8.14 -1.20
N GLY A 13 -26.89 -8.62 -1.90
CA GLY A 13 -25.53 -8.70 -1.37
C GLY A 13 -24.87 -7.33 -1.25
N PHE A 14 -23.86 -7.22 -0.39
CA PHE A 14 -23.08 -5.99 -0.13
C PHE A 14 -22.51 -5.31 -1.40
N TRP A 15 -22.38 -6.04 -2.51
CA TRP A 15 -21.86 -5.56 -3.78
C TRP A 15 -22.86 -4.75 -4.61
N ASP A 16 -24.17 -5.01 -4.49
CA ASP A 16 -25.21 -4.23 -5.17
C ASP A 16 -25.30 -2.80 -4.64
N TYR A 17 -24.99 -2.61 -3.36
CA TYR A 17 -24.93 -1.27 -2.76
C TYR A 17 -23.78 -0.42 -3.29
N ARG A 18 -22.64 -1.03 -3.68
CA ARG A 18 -21.53 -0.30 -4.31
C ARG A 18 -21.84 0.09 -5.75
N PHE A 19 -22.54 -0.77 -6.49
CA PHE A 19 -23.02 -0.46 -7.83
C PHE A 19 -24.04 0.68 -7.78
N ALA A 20 -24.99 0.63 -6.83
CA ALA A 20 -25.93 1.71 -6.59
C ALA A 20 -25.25 3.02 -6.16
N PHE A 21 -24.25 2.98 -5.27
CA PHE A 21 -23.52 4.18 -4.84
C PHE A 21 -22.71 4.81 -5.98
N PHE A 22 -22.05 3.99 -6.81
CA PHE A 22 -21.30 4.46 -7.98
C PHE A 22 -22.21 5.14 -9.03
N VAL A 23 -23.43 4.62 -9.21
CA VAL A 23 -24.44 5.17 -10.13
C VAL A 23 -25.10 6.44 -9.57
N ILE A 24 -25.28 6.53 -8.24
CA ILE A 24 -25.92 7.67 -7.59
C ILE A 24 -24.97 8.88 -7.48
N GLU A 25 -23.66 8.66 -7.26
CA GLU A 25 -22.70 9.74 -7.02
C GLU A 25 -22.15 10.37 -8.32
N ASN A 26 -22.15 9.66 -9.45
CA ASN A 26 -21.64 10.13 -10.74
C ASN A 26 -22.74 10.24 -11.81
N ARG A 27 -23.60 11.27 -11.72
CA ARG A 27 -24.55 11.58 -12.81
C ARG A 27 -23.81 11.59 -14.16
N TYR A 28 -24.27 10.73 -15.09
CA TYR A 28 -23.90 10.53 -16.50
C TYR A 28 -22.78 9.51 -16.83
N SER A 29 -23.18 8.31 -17.28
CA SER A 29 -23.11 7.87 -18.69
C SER A 29 -23.33 6.35 -18.80
N VAL A 30 -24.16 5.90 -19.75
CA VAL A 30 -24.34 4.48 -20.11
C VAL A 30 -22.98 3.81 -20.43
N VAL A 31 -22.00 4.59 -20.90
CA VAL A 31 -20.63 4.15 -21.16
C VAL A 31 -19.89 3.77 -19.88
N ALA A 32 -20.11 4.47 -18.76
CA ALA A 32 -19.50 4.13 -17.48
C ALA A 32 -20.08 2.83 -16.91
N ALA A 33 -21.39 2.60 -17.09
CA ALA A 33 -22.05 1.35 -16.72
C ALA A 33 -21.58 0.17 -17.58
N LEU A 34 -21.46 0.34 -18.91
CA LEU A 34 -20.93 -0.69 -19.82
C LEU A 34 -19.45 -1.01 -19.55
N ASN A 35 -18.65 0.01 -19.19
CA ASN A 35 -17.26 -0.20 -18.78
C ASN A 35 -17.17 -0.93 -17.43
N ALA A 36 -18.08 -0.63 -16.48
CA ALA A 36 -18.18 -1.37 -15.23
C ALA A 36 -18.61 -2.83 -15.45
N GLU A 37 -19.59 -3.09 -16.33
CA GLU A 37 -20.03 -4.46 -16.68
C GLU A 37 -18.93 -5.27 -17.39
N ARG A 38 -18.13 -4.68 -18.28
CA ARG A 38 -16.98 -5.40 -18.90
C ARG A 38 -15.83 -5.61 -17.92
N CYS A 39 -15.51 -4.63 -17.08
CA CYS A 39 -14.55 -4.82 -15.99
C CYS A 39 -15.02 -5.94 -15.05
N PHE A 40 -16.32 -6.02 -14.77
CA PHE A 40 -16.93 -7.07 -13.96
C PHE A 40 -16.80 -8.46 -14.59
N CYS A 41 -16.97 -8.59 -15.92
CA CYS A 41 -16.70 -9.86 -16.61
C CYS A 41 -15.21 -10.26 -16.61
N ILE A 42 -14.29 -9.29 -16.60
CA ILE A 42 -12.84 -9.57 -16.53
C ILE A 42 -12.42 -9.95 -15.10
N GLU A 43 -12.99 -9.26 -14.10
CA GLU A 43 -12.78 -9.49 -12.66
C GLU A 43 -13.20 -10.87 -12.19
N GLN A 44 -14.15 -11.53 -12.87
CA GLN A 44 -14.68 -12.81 -12.40
C GLN A 44 -13.79 -14.03 -12.67
N ASP A 45 -12.91 -14.07 -13.69
CA ASP A 45 -12.11 -15.29 -13.97
C ASP A 45 -10.89 -15.17 -14.94
N THR A 46 -10.51 -13.99 -15.43
CA THR A 46 -9.75 -13.94 -16.72
C THR A 46 -8.29 -13.49 -16.71
N GLY A 47 -7.63 -13.27 -15.56
CA GLY A 47 -6.24 -12.76 -15.59
C GLY A 47 -5.22 -13.67 -16.32
N ALA A 48 -5.28 -14.98 -16.09
CA ALA A 48 -4.43 -15.94 -16.79
C ALA A 48 -4.80 -16.07 -18.29
N PRO A 49 -6.09 -16.17 -18.68
CA PRO A 49 -6.50 -16.07 -20.08
C PRO A 49 -6.05 -14.79 -20.79
N PHE A 50 -6.20 -13.62 -20.14
CA PHE A 50 -5.86 -12.32 -20.71
C PHE A 50 -4.36 -12.25 -21.05
N THR A 51 -3.52 -12.74 -20.14
CA THR A 51 -2.06 -12.75 -20.29
C THR A 51 -1.52 -14.12 -20.73
N SER A 52 -2.32 -14.94 -21.41
CA SER A 52 -1.93 -16.28 -21.87
C SER A 52 -0.90 -16.26 -23.01
N SER A 53 -0.97 -15.26 -23.88
CA SER A 53 0.01 -15.01 -24.94
C SER A 53 0.02 -13.53 -25.30
N VAL A 54 1.11 -13.07 -25.91
CA VAL A 54 1.25 -11.67 -26.37
C VAL A 54 0.12 -11.31 -27.34
N LYS A 55 -0.22 -12.19 -28.28
CA LYS A 55 -1.29 -11.98 -29.26
C LYS A 55 -2.66 -11.78 -28.59
N VAL A 56 -3.01 -12.63 -27.63
CA VAL A 56 -4.28 -12.54 -26.89
C VAL A 56 -4.33 -11.27 -26.05
N CYS A 57 -3.28 -10.98 -25.29
CA CYS A 57 -3.17 -9.77 -24.49
C CYS A 57 -3.34 -8.50 -25.34
N ARG A 58 -2.71 -8.45 -26.53
CA ARG A 58 -2.86 -7.33 -27.47
C ARG A 58 -4.30 -7.16 -27.94
N GLN A 59 -4.97 -8.26 -28.29
CA GLN A 59 -6.35 -8.21 -28.76
C GLN A 59 -7.28 -7.67 -27.67
N HIS A 60 -7.09 -8.06 -26.41
CA HIS A 60 -7.84 -7.50 -25.29
C HIS A 60 -7.51 -6.02 -25.04
N LEU A 61 -6.23 -5.63 -25.09
CA LEU A 61 -5.84 -4.22 -24.95
C LEU A 61 -6.51 -3.34 -26.02
N ILE A 62 -6.49 -3.77 -27.29
CA ILE A 62 -7.18 -3.05 -28.38
C ILE A 62 -8.70 -2.98 -28.14
N ALA A 63 -9.32 -4.09 -27.72
CA ALA A 63 -10.75 -4.13 -27.48
C ALA A 63 -11.19 -3.18 -26.35
N MET A 64 -10.34 -2.98 -25.34
CA MET A 64 -10.60 -2.03 -24.24
C MET A 64 -10.40 -0.58 -24.66
N THR A 65 -9.49 -0.29 -25.59
CA THR A 65 -9.26 1.09 -26.08
C THR A 65 -10.16 1.49 -27.24
N ALA A 66 -10.84 0.53 -27.90
CA ALA A 66 -11.63 0.76 -29.10
C ALA A 66 -12.80 1.76 -28.91
N ASN A 67 -13.35 1.88 -27.71
CA ASN A 67 -14.44 2.84 -27.43
C ASN A 67 -13.97 4.30 -27.41
N ASP A 68 -12.67 4.54 -27.22
CA ASP A 68 -12.11 5.91 -27.17
C ASP A 68 -11.62 6.41 -28.54
N GLY A 69 -11.70 5.58 -29.59
CA GLY A 69 -11.19 5.91 -30.93
C GLY A 69 -9.68 6.16 -31.00
N ALA A 70 -8.95 5.93 -29.90
CA ALA A 70 -7.55 6.27 -29.72
C ALA A 70 -6.67 5.01 -29.64
N ALA A 71 -5.44 5.13 -30.15
CA ALA A 71 -4.38 4.15 -29.89
C ALA A 71 -4.09 4.04 -28.38
N LEU A 72 -3.52 2.91 -27.96
CA LEU A 72 -3.13 2.69 -26.57
C LEU A 72 -2.22 3.84 -26.08
N ASN A 73 -2.67 4.53 -25.03
CA ASN A 73 -1.99 5.69 -24.45
C ASN A 73 -1.80 5.51 -22.93
N ALA A 74 -1.14 6.47 -22.29
CA ALA A 74 -0.77 6.38 -20.87
C ALA A 74 -1.99 6.31 -19.93
N VAL A 75 -3.04 7.08 -20.22
CA VAL A 75 -4.29 7.11 -19.44
C VAL A 75 -4.99 5.75 -19.49
N ASN A 76 -5.14 5.19 -20.68
CA ASN A 76 -5.84 3.93 -20.86
C ASN A 76 -5.04 2.76 -20.27
N LEU A 77 -3.71 2.79 -20.40
CA LEU A 77 -2.87 1.77 -19.78
C LEU A 77 -2.91 1.83 -18.25
N SER A 78 -2.91 3.02 -17.64
CA SER A 78 -2.99 3.14 -16.18
C SER A 78 -4.29 2.55 -15.63
N ARG A 79 -5.42 2.75 -16.33
CA ARG A 79 -6.72 2.13 -15.99
C ARG A 79 -6.66 0.60 -16.06
N VAL A 80 -6.00 0.04 -17.08
CA VAL A 80 -5.81 -1.41 -17.21
C VAL A 80 -4.94 -1.95 -16.06
N ILE A 81 -3.85 -1.26 -15.68
CA ILE A 81 -3.02 -1.64 -14.53
C ILE A 81 -3.84 -1.64 -13.24
N VAL A 82 -4.64 -0.60 -13.01
CA VAL A 82 -5.55 -0.51 -11.85
C VAL A 82 -6.57 -1.65 -11.84
N MET A 83 -7.15 -1.98 -12.98
CA MET A 83 -8.05 -3.13 -13.12
C MET A 83 -7.32 -4.43 -12.75
N MET A 84 -6.14 -4.69 -13.33
CA MET A 84 -5.35 -5.90 -13.03
C MET A 84 -5.01 -6.00 -11.54
N MET A 85 -4.64 -4.90 -10.90
CA MET A 85 -4.40 -4.85 -9.44
C MET A 85 -5.65 -5.20 -8.63
N ASN A 86 -6.80 -4.64 -8.98
CA ASN A 86 -8.05 -4.87 -8.25
C ASN A 86 -8.58 -6.30 -8.44
N SER A 87 -8.33 -6.93 -9.59
CA SER A 87 -8.66 -8.34 -9.83
C SER A 87 -7.64 -9.31 -9.22
N CYS A 88 -6.42 -8.85 -8.91
CA CYS A 88 -5.43 -9.66 -8.22
C CYS A 88 -5.82 -9.80 -6.74
N THR A 89 -6.74 -10.73 -6.45
CA THR A 89 -7.12 -11.06 -5.07
C THR A 89 -6.36 -12.30 -4.60
N GLY A 90 -5.49 -12.11 -3.61
CA GLY A 90 -5.49 -12.99 -2.43
C GLY A 90 -6.53 -12.44 -1.45
N ALA A 91 -7.17 -13.34 -0.69
CA ALA A 91 -8.34 -13.14 0.18
C ALA A 91 -8.55 -11.74 0.80
N PRO A 92 -9.82 -11.35 1.07
CA PRO A 92 -10.08 -10.21 1.94
C PRO A 92 -9.53 -10.54 3.33
N LEU A 93 -8.35 -10.02 3.64
CA LEU A 93 -7.99 -9.83 5.04
C LEU A 93 -9.01 -8.84 5.58
N GLN A 94 -9.65 -9.23 6.67
CA GLN A 94 -10.43 -8.34 7.52
C GLN A 94 -9.70 -7.00 7.62
N PRO A 95 -10.41 -5.86 7.66
CA PRO A 95 -9.76 -4.62 8.06
C PRO A 95 -8.91 -4.94 9.28
N PRO A 96 -7.62 -4.52 9.33
CA PRO A 96 -6.82 -4.74 10.52
C PRO A 96 -7.69 -4.31 11.70
N PRO A 97 -7.70 -5.05 12.83
CA PRO A 97 -8.37 -4.53 14.01
C PRO A 97 -7.83 -3.11 14.13
N MET A 98 -8.72 -2.11 14.00
CA MET A 98 -8.39 -0.77 14.40
C MET A 98 -8.22 -0.90 15.91
N GLN A 99 -7.05 -1.36 16.33
CA GLN A 99 -6.53 -0.96 17.61
C GLN A 99 -6.45 0.54 17.45
N ALA A 100 -7.43 1.20 18.06
CA ALA A 100 -7.28 2.60 18.40
C ALA A 100 -5.95 2.67 19.13
N SER A 101 -4.91 3.10 18.40
CA SER A 101 -3.64 3.45 18.99
C SER A 101 -3.96 4.66 19.84
N ASN A 102 -4.34 4.44 21.11
CA ASN A 102 -4.50 5.48 22.13
C ASN A 102 -3.18 6.27 22.32
N LEU A 103 -2.12 5.93 21.58
CA LEU A 103 -0.84 6.60 21.54
C LEU A 103 -0.92 8.06 21.06
N TRP A 104 -1.93 8.42 20.25
CA TRP A 104 -2.02 9.75 19.63
C TRP A 104 -3.10 10.65 20.25
N ASP A 105 -3.62 10.32 21.44
CA ASP A 105 -4.59 11.17 22.12
C ASP A 105 -4.00 12.56 22.39
N HIS A 106 -4.52 13.57 21.69
CA HIS A 106 -4.11 14.98 21.74
C HIS A 106 -4.40 15.68 23.08
N ARG A 107 -4.47 14.96 24.21
CA ARG A 107 -4.87 15.55 25.50
C ARG A 107 -3.93 15.40 26.68
N THR A 108 -2.90 14.54 26.65
CA THR A 108 -1.96 14.45 27.78
C THR A 108 -0.61 13.88 27.35
N GLY A 109 0.47 14.62 27.57
CA GLY A 109 1.85 14.23 27.26
C GLY A 109 2.42 13.17 28.22
N ASN A 110 1.85 11.97 28.23
CA ASN A 110 2.41 10.82 28.94
C ASN A 110 2.70 9.67 27.97
N VAL A 111 3.99 9.37 27.79
CA VAL A 111 4.49 8.19 27.06
C VAL A 111 4.48 6.99 28.02
N PRO A 112 4.05 5.77 27.61
CA PRO A 112 4.21 4.58 28.44
C PRO A 112 5.69 4.18 28.54
N ALA A 113 6.14 3.88 29.76
CA ALA A 113 7.53 3.54 30.06
C ALA A 113 8.00 2.24 29.36
N LEU A 114 9.21 2.30 28.82
CA LEU A 114 9.97 1.19 28.23
C LEU A 114 10.34 0.18 29.34
N ALA A 115 9.77 -1.02 29.30
CA ALA A 115 10.13 -2.09 30.23
C ALA A 115 11.48 -2.71 29.80
N THR A 116 12.55 -2.28 30.46
CA THR A 116 13.84 -2.99 30.48
C THR A 116 13.75 -4.21 31.39
N GLY A 117 13.90 -5.41 30.84
CA GLY A 117 14.10 -6.64 31.60
C GLY A 117 15.48 -7.22 31.32
N SER A 118 16.37 -7.15 32.31
CA SER A 118 17.66 -7.84 32.32
C SER A 118 17.54 -9.19 33.04
N SER A 119 18.41 -10.10 32.64
CA SER A 119 18.49 -11.54 32.95
C SER A 119 18.70 -11.91 34.42
N VAL A 120 18.19 -13.08 34.85
CA VAL A 120 18.94 -14.06 35.67
C VAL A 120 18.38 -15.48 35.49
N GLU A 121 19.30 -16.46 35.52
CA GLU A 121 19.16 -17.91 35.28
C GLU A 121 18.43 -18.69 36.39
N ASN A 122 17.85 -19.87 36.06
CA ASN A 122 18.24 -21.14 36.69
C ASN A 122 17.59 -22.41 36.07
N LEU A 123 18.38 -23.49 36.13
CA LEU A 123 18.26 -24.79 35.47
C LEU A 123 17.65 -25.89 36.38
N SER A 124 17.21 -27.00 35.74
CA SER A 124 17.11 -28.41 36.21
C SER A 124 15.71 -28.94 36.61
N THR A 125 15.23 -30.17 36.39
CA THR A 125 15.55 -31.40 35.61
C THR A 125 14.43 -32.44 35.94
N THR A 126 14.14 -33.43 35.06
CA THR A 126 13.40 -34.73 35.28
C THR A 126 11.88 -34.68 35.60
N ALA A 127 10.99 -35.63 35.25
CA ALA A 127 11.03 -37.00 34.72
C ALA A 127 9.70 -37.35 33.98
N ALA A 128 9.71 -38.46 33.23
CA ALA A 128 8.60 -39.06 32.48
C ALA A 128 7.53 -39.74 33.35
N THR A 129 6.29 -39.85 32.83
CA THR A 129 5.46 -41.08 32.85
C THR A 129 4.24 -40.97 31.92
N SER A 130 3.96 -42.08 31.25
CA SER A 130 2.89 -42.40 30.29
C SER A 130 1.50 -42.64 30.92
N SER A 131 0.41 -42.40 30.17
CA SER A 131 -0.57 -43.43 29.70
C SER A 131 -2.03 -42.93 29.46
N LEU A 132 -2.58 -43.30 28.29
CA LEU A 132 -3.97 -43.79 27.97
C LEU A 132 -5.17 -42.83 28.19
N SER A 133 -5.80 -42.30 27.11
CA SER A 133 -6.90 -42.83 26.27
C SER A 133 -8.31 -42.46 26.78
N ASP A 134 -9.10 -41.68 26.02
CA ASP A 134 -10.40 -42.12 25.47
C ASP A 134 -11.13 -41.09 24.59
N SER A 135 -11.57 -41.58 23.41
CA SER A 135 -12.87 -41.41 22.74
C SER A 135 -13.47 -40.04 22.37
N ALA A 136 -13.33 -39.74 21.07
CA ALA A 136 -14.35 -39.41 20.05
C ALA A 136 -15.67 -38.69 20.41
N ALA A 137 -15.93 -37.57 19.71
CA ALA A 137 -17.27 -37.19 19.24
C ALA A 137 -17.20 -36.51 17.85
N ASN A 138 -18.03 -37.03 16.94
CA ASN A 138 -18.25 -36.65 15.55
C ASN A 138 -18.48 -35.15 15.30
N VAL A 139 -17.87 -34.61 14.24
CA VAL A 139 -18.37 -33.43 13.50
C VAL A 139 -18.33 -33.74 12.00
N PRO A 140 -19.39 -33.47 11.20
CA PRO A 140 -19.46 -33.85 9.79
C PRO A 140 -18.55 -32.97 8.91
N PRO A 141 -17.95 -33.49 7.82
CA PRO A 141 -17.20 -32.68 6.86
C PRO A 141 -18.18 -32.08 5.85
N GLY A 142 -18.50 -30.80 5.98
CA GLY A 142 -19.54 -30.17 5.16
C GLY A 142 -19.43 -28.65 5.07
N ALA A 143 -18.25 -28.14 4.70
CA ALA A 143 -18.08 -26.84 4.06
C ALA A 143 -16.67 -26.79 3.47
N ALA A 144 -16.52 -27.33 2.25
CA ALA A 144 -15.33 -27.04 1.45
C ALA A 144 -15.30 -25.51 1.25
N SER A 145 -14.40 -24.83 1.94
CA SER A 145 -13.95 -23.52 1.54
C SER A 145 -13.35 -23.70 0.15
N GLN A 146 -14.06 -23.27 -0.88
CA GLN A 146 -13.49 -23.26 -2.22
C GLN A 146 -12.18 -22.48 -2.15
N PRO A 147 -11.06 -23.01 -2.67
CA PRO A 147 -9.86 -22.20 -2.80
C PRO A 147 -10.22 -21.02 -3.69
N VAL A 148 -10.24 -19.82 -3.11
CA VAL A 148 -10.37 -18.58 -3.88
C VAL A 148 -9.26 -18.62 -4.91
N GLN A 149 -9.62 -18.80 -6.18
CA GLN A 149 -8.64 -18.90 -7.26
C GLN A 149 -7.92 -17.56 -7.35
N GLN A 150 -6.62 -17.58 -7.04
CA GLN A 150 -5.78 -16.40 -7.19
C GLN A 150 -5.64 -16.09 -8.68
N ILE A 151 -6.21 -14.97 -9.11
CA ILE A 151 -6.08 -14.52 -10.50
C ILE A 151 -4.60 -14.15 -10.74
N SER A 152 -3.95 -14.97 -11.57
CA SER A 152 -2.53 -14.82 -11.92
C SER A 152 -2.39 -14.03 -13.22
N TRP A 153 -1.81 -12.84 -13.14
CA TRP A 153 -1.43 -12.03 -14.29
C TRP A 153 0.04 -12.28 -14.65
N ASN A 154 0.40 -12.29 -15.94
CA ASN A 154 1.78 -12.40 -16.40
C ASN A 154 2.32 -11.01 -16.85
N PRO A 155 3.16 -10.34 -16.03
CA PRO A 155 3.66 -8.99 -16.33
C PRO A 155 4.54 -8.92 -17.58
N ARG A 156 5.30 -9.99 -17.89
CA ARG A 156 6.16 -10.05 -19.08
C ARG A 156 5.35 -10.06 -20.36
N ILE A 157 4.32 -10.91 -20.42
CA ILE A 157 3.42 -10.99 -21.57
C ILE A 157 2.68 -9.67 -21.75
N PHE A 158 2.21 -9.08 -20.65
CA PHE A 158 1.57 -7.77 -20.67
C PHE A 158 2.50 -6.68 -21.23
N ALA A 159 3.71 -6.54 -20.69
CA ALA A 159 4.68 -5.54 -21.15
C ALA A 159 5.09 -5.75 -22.61
N ALA A 160 5.27 -7.00 -23.06
CA ALA A 160 5.55 -7.31 -24.46
C ALA A 160 4.39 -6.88 -25.38
N ALA A 161 3.14 -7.16 -24.98
CA ALA A 161 1.95 -6.75 -25.73
C ALA A 161 1.82 -5.23 -25.82
N VAL A 162 2.05 -4.51 -24.72
CA VAL A 162 2.07 -3.05 -24.69
C VAL A 162 3.15 -2.50 -25.63
N ARG A 163 4.36 -3.08 -25.61
CA ARG A 163 5.48 -2.64 -26.46
C ARG A 163 5.22 -2.84 -27.95
N GLU A 164 4.52 -3.91 -28.35
CA GLU A 164 4.08 -4.11 -29.74
C GLU A 164 3.00 -3.11 -30.17
N LEU A 165 2.14 -2.65 -29.25
CA LEU A 165 1.05 -1.72 -29.57
C LEU A 165 1.46 -0.24 -29.51
N ALA A 166 2.34 0.11 -28.57
CA ALA A 166 2.74 1.47 -28.27
C ALA A 166 4.24 1.52 -27.91
N PRO A 167 5.15 1.32 -28.88
CA PRO A 167 6.59 1.26 -28.62
C PRO A 167 7.19 2.57 -28.10
N THR A 168 6.52 3.71 -28.35
CA THR A 168 6.93 5.04 -27.90
C THR A 168 6.21 5.50 -26.62
N LEU A 169 5.51 4.59 -25.93
CA LEU A 169 4.74 4.93 -24.73
C LEU A 169 5.66 5.41 -23.60
N ASN A 170 5.31 6.55 -23.01
CA ASN A 170 6.02 7.08 -21.85
C ASN A 170 5.50 6.47 -20.55
N TRP A 171 6.25 5.54 -19.96
CA TRP A 171 5.90 4.89 -18.70
C TRP A 171 5.88 5.83 -17.49
N SER A 172 6.63 6.94 -17.53
CA SER A 172 6.53 7.95 -16.48
C SER A 172 5.13 8.56 -16.48
N GLU A 173 4.58 8.86 -17.67
CA GLU A 173 3.22 9.38 -17.82
C GLU A 173 2.17 8.36 -17.36
N VAL A 174 2.38 7.06 -17.63
CA VAL A 174 1.52 5.98 -17.11
C VAL A 174 1.48 6.01 -15.58
N ILE A 175 2.64 6.13 -14.93
CA ILE A 175 2.73 6.23 -13.46
C ILE A 175 2.05 7.50 -12.95
N MET A 176 2.20 8.63 -13.67
CA MET A 176 1.46 9.86 -13.32
C MET A 176 -0.05 9.66 -13.35
N HIS A 177 -0.56 8.88 -14.30
CA HIS A 177 -1.99 8.56 -14.41
C HIS A 177 -2.46 7.46 -13.46
N LEU A 178 -1.61 6.91 -12.58
CA LEU A 178 -2.07 6.09 -11.45
C LEU A 178 -2.72 6.95 -10.36
N ASP A 179 -2.57 8.28 -10.41
CA ASP A 179 -3.24 9.24 -9.55
C ASP A 179 -4.75 9.36 -9.87
N GLN A 180 -5.49 8.29 -9.58
CA GLN A 180 -6.91 8.12 -9.87
C GLN A 180 -7.63 7.37 -8.74
N THR A 181 -8.93 7.59 -8.60
CA THR A 181 -9.73 7.17 -7.42
C THR A 181 -9.79 5.68 -7.15
N ASN A 182 -9.55 4.83 -8.15
CA ASN A 182 -9.62 3.38 -8.04
C ASN A 182 -8.25 2.73 -7.72
N PHE A 183 -7.18 3.53 -7.66
CA PHE A 183 -5.84 3.03 -7.38
C PHE A 183 -5.62 2.89 -5.86
N VAL A 184 -5.47 1.66 -5.38
CA VAL A 184 -5.08 1.35 -4.00
C VAL A 184 -4.23 0.08 -4.00
N VAL A 185 -3.12 0.10 -3.27
CA VAL A 185 -2.29 -1.09 -3.03
C VAL A 185 -2.61 -1.62 -1.64
N ARG A 186 -3.25 -2.79 -1.56
CA ARG A 186 -3.83 -3.29 -0.29
C ARG A 186 -2.96 -4.31 0.43
N ASN A 187 -2.11 -5.01 -0.30
CA ASN A 187 -1.33 -6.13 0.21
C ASN A 187 -0.06 -6.37 -0.62
N LYS A 188 0.80 -7.23 -0.10
CA LYS A 188 2.06 -7.63 -0.76
C LYS A 188 1.85 -8.18 -2.19
N PRO A 189 0.89 -9.08 -2.49
CA PRO A 189 0.65 -9.53 -3.85
C PRO A 189 0.32 -8.39 -4.84
N GLN A 190 -0.52 -7.43 -4.46
CA GLN A 190 -0.81 -6.27 -5.30
C GLN A 190 0.43 -5.41 -5.54
N LEU A 191 1.27 -5.21 -4.50
CA LEU A 191 2.54 -4.51 -4.66
C LEU A 191 3.50 -5.24 -5.60
N GLN A 192 3.60 -6.57 -5.48
CA GLN A 192 4.44 -7.40 -6.35
C GLN A 192 3.98 -7.31 -7.80
N LEU A 193 2.67 -7.41 -8.06
CA LEU A 193 2.11 -7.29 -9.40
C LEU A 193 2.37 -5.90 -9.97
N LEU A 194 2.06 -4.83 -9.23
CA LEU A 194 2.30 -3.46 -9.68
C LEU A 194 3.78 -3.21 -9.98
N THR A 195 4.67 -3.64 -9.08
CA THR A 195 6.12 -3.49 -9.25
C THR A 195 6.60 -4.22 -10.50
N ALA A 196 6.17 -5.48 -10.69
CA ALA A 196 6.55 -6.26 -11.86
C ALA A 196 6.00 -5.64 -13.16
N LEU A 197 4.75 -5.18 -13.20
CA LEU A 197 4.17 -4.53 -14.38
C LEU A 197 4.95 -3.26 -14.77
N LEU A 198 5.28 -2.43 -13.79
CA LEU A 198 6.00 -1.18 -14.05
C LEU A 198 7.44 -1.42 -14.47
N LEU A 199 8.16 -2.32 -13.79
CA LEU A 199 9.56 -2.63 -14.13
C LEU A 199 9.69 -3.32 -15.49
N GLU A 200 8.82 -4.29 -15.81
CA GLU A 200 8.80 -4.94 -17.13
C GLU A 200 8.43 -3.96 -18.25
N GLY A 201 7.54 -3.00 -17.94
CA GLY A 201 7.18 -1.92 -18.84
C GLY A 201 8.33 -0.96 -19.14
N LEU A 202 8.97 -0.45 -18.08
CA LEU A 202 10.14 0.44 -18.14
C LEU A 202 11.33 -0.22 -18.84
N GLY A 203 11.51 -1.53 -18.67
CA GLY A 203 12.62 -2.28 -19.26
C GLY A 203 13.96 -1.83 -18.67
N SER A 204 14.85 -1.32 -19.51
CA SER A 204 16.16 -0.81 -19.08
C SER A 204 16.13 0.61 -18.50
N ASN A 205 14.99 1.30 -18.56
CA ASN A 205 14.87 2.65 -18.00
C ASN A 205 14.77 2.59 -16.47
N SER A 206 15.44 3.53 -15.79
CA SER A 206 15.34 3.66 -14.33
C SER A 206 13.90 3.99 -13.90
N PHE A 207 13.44 3.40 -12.79
CA PHE A 207 12.15 3.76 -12.20
C PHE A 207 12.13 5.24 -11.79
N PRO A 208 11.11 6.02 -12.18
CA PRO A 208 11.03 7.44 -11.89
C PRO A 208 10.58 7.70 -10.45
N ILE A 209 11.45 7.38 -9.47
CA ILE A 209 11.12 7.39 -8.04
C ILE A 209 10.59 8.75 -7.54
N GLY A 210 11.02 9.86 -8.15
CA GLY A 210 10.54 11.20 -7.82
C GLY A 210 9.02 11.38 -7.97
N LEU A 211 8.34 10.54 -8.75
CA LEU A 211 6.88 10.55 -8.85
C LEU A 211 6.17 10.06 -7.58
N LEU A 212 6.86 9.32 -6.71
CA LEU A 212 6.37 8.92 -5.38
C LEU A 212 6.68 9.96 -4.30
N TYR A 213 7.72 10.78 -4.48
CA TYR A 213 8.13 11.84 -3.53
C TYR A 213 7.41 13.18 -3.73
N ARG A 214 6.56 13.29 -4.75
CA ARG A 214 5.70 14.46 -4.93
C ARG A 214 4.31 14.15 -4.41
N GLU A 215 3.64 15.16 -3.89
CA GLU A 215 2.23 15.02 -3.51
C GLU A 215 1.38 14.75 -4.76
N TRP A 216 0.59 13.68 -4.73
CA TRP A 216 -0.39 13.39 -5.77
C TRP A 216 -1.53 14.41 -5.74
N ASN A 217 -2.02 14.80 -6.92
CA ASN A 217 -3.00 15.87 -7.05
C ASN A 217 -4.41 15.39 -6.70
N PHE A 218 -4.81 14.22 -7.19
CA PHE A 218 -6.20 13.77 -7.17
C PHE A 218 -6.50 12.70 -6.10
N HIS A 219 -5.58 11.76 -5.87
CA HIS A 219 -5.82 10.55 -5.10
C HIS A 219 -4.66 10.21 -4.13
N LYS A 220 -4.41 11.12 -3.19
CA LYS A 220 -3.44 10.99 -2.10
C LYS A 220 -3.58 9.71 -1.25
N LEU A 221 -4.80 9.19 -1.09
CA LEU A 221 -5.02 7.95 -0.36
C LEU A 221 -4.37 6.76 -1.07
N GLY A 222 -4.46 6.70 -2.40
CA GLY A 222 -3.78 5.70 -3.22
C GLY A 222 -2.26 5.81 -3.10
N GLN A 223 -1.72 7.04 -3.14
CA GLN A 223 -0.30 7.29 -2.89
C GLN A 223 0.15 6.75 -1.52
N LEU A 224 -0.56 7.10 -0.45
CA LEU A 224 -0.26 6.62 0.91
C LEU A 224 -0.32 5.11 1.00
N SER A 225 -1.31 4.46 0.39
CA SER A 225 -1.41 2.99 0.39
C SER A 225 -0.21 2.34 -0.30
N TRP A 226 0.29 2.94 -1.39
CA TRP A 226 1.46 2.43 -2.09
C TRP A 226 2.73 2.59 -1.24
N ILE A 227 2.94 3.78 -0.66
CA ILE A 227 4.07 4.05 0.22
C ILE A 227 4.06 3.10 1.43
N GLU A 228 2.91 2.94 2.09
CA GLU A 228 2.75 2.04 3.23
C GLU A 228 3.11 0.60 2.87
N GLN A 229 2.58 0.07 1.76
CA GLN A 229 2.88 -1.30 1.33
C GLN A 229 4.36 -1.49 0.97
N ILE A 230 5.02 -0.48 0.39
CA ILE A 230 6.48 -0.51 0.15
C ILE A 230 7.23 -0.64 1.48
N LEU A 231 6.89 0.18 2.47
CA LEU A 231 7.55 0.18 3.78
C LEU A 231 7.32 -1.12 4.57
N LEU A 232 6.17 -1.78 4.36
CA LEU A 232 5.88 -3.09 4.93
C LEU A 232 6.60 -4.24 4.21
N ASN A 233 6.92 -4.09 2.92
CA ASN A 233 7.42 -5.17 2.06
C ASN A 233 8.68 -4.75 1.31
N THR A 234 9.73 -4.42 2.06
CA THR A 234 10.97 -3.88 1.50
C THR A 234 11.67 -4.86 0.55
N ASP A 235 11.41 -6.16 0.67
CA ASP A 235 11.91 -7.19 -0.24
C ASP A 235 11.35 -7.08 -1.66
N VAL A 236 10.19 -6.44 -1.83
CA VAL A 236 9.54 -6.24 -3.14
C VAL A 236 10.01 -4.94 -3.79
N PHE A 237 10.06 -3.86 -3.00
CA PHE A 237 10.47 -2.54 -3.43
C PHE A 237 11.04 -1.78 -2.24
N CYS A 238 12.10 -1.01 -2.42
CA CYS A 238 12.70 -0.21 -1.36
C CYS A 238 13.10 1.16 -1.89
N PHE A 239 12.74 2.23 -1.17
CA PHE A 239 13.14 3.59 -1.55
C PHE A 239 14.67 3.76 -1.54
N ALA A 240 15.37 3.00 -0.69
CA ALA A 240 16.81 3.05 -0.61
C ALA A 240 17.55 2.51 -1.85
N ASP A 241 16.86 1.78 -2.74
CA ASP A 241 17.46 1.25 -3.98
C ASP A 241 17.51 2.29 -5.11
N TYR A 242 16.85 3.44 -4.92
CA TYR A 242 16.73 4.49 -5.92
C TYR A 242 17.44 5.77 -5.46
N PRO A 243 17.71 6.74 -6.35
CA PRO A 243 18.30 8.01 -5.94
C PRO A 243 17.39 8.76 -4.95
N TYR A 244 17.95 9.17 -3.81
CA TYR A 244 17.27 10.00 -2.81
C TYR A 244 18.24 10.98 -2.14
N LYS A 245 17.70 12.04 -1.56
CA LYS A 245 18.46 12.92 -0.65
C LYS A 245 18.59 12.25 0.71
N ALA A 246 19.81 11.87 1.09
CA ALA A 246 20.07 11.15 2.34
C ALA A 246 20.07 12.07 3.57
N VAL A 247 19.61 11.55 4.70
CA VAL A 247 19.80 12.18 6.03
C VAL A 247 21.29 12.22 6.34
N ASN A 248 21.81 13.38 6.76
CA ASN A 248 23.17 13.49 7.27
C ASN A 248 23.23 12.91 8.69
N LEU A 249 23.95 11.79 8.85
CA LEU A 249 24.13 11.07 10.11
C LEU A 249 25.51 11.29 10.75
N SER A 250 26.33 12.21 10.21
CA SER A 250 27.71 12.45 10.68
C SER A 250 27.79 12.92 12.13
N VAL A 251 26.71 13.51 12.65
CA VAL A 251 26.60 13.96 14.03
C VAL A 251 26.41 12.82 15.01
N LEU A 252 25.91 11.65 14.59
CA LEU A 252 25.57 10.54 15.47
C LEU A 252 26.83 9.90 16.06
N LYS A 253 26.79 9.66 17.38
CA LYS A 253 27.87 8.99 18.12
C LYS A 253 27.93 7.50 17.80
N VAL A 254 26.78 6.85 17.72
CA VAL A 254 26.61 5.44 17.35
C VAL A 254 25.87 5.41 16.02
N GLN A 255 26.47 4.80 15.00
CA GLN A 255 25.84 4.69 13.69
C GLN A 255 24.70 3.65 13.75
N PRO A 256 23.51 3.96 13.22
CA PRO A 256 22.41 3.00 13.15
C PRO A 256 22.76 1.81 12.25
N GLU A 257 22.16 0.65 12.53
CA GLU A 257 22.29 -0.55 11.69
C GLU A 257 21.86 -0.28 10.24
N GLU A 258 22.54 -0.91 9.29
CA GLU A 258 22.24 -0.78 7.86
C GLU A 258 21.29 -1.89 7.39
N THR A 259 20.11 -1.97 8.00
CA THR A 259 19.05 -2.84 7.47
C THR A 259 18.33 -2.15 6.32
N ARG A 260 17.74 -2.96 5.44
CA ARG A 260 16.94 -2.48 4.31
C ARG A 260 15.72 -1.67 4.77
N GLU A 261 15.14 -2.04 5.91
CA GLU A 261 14.02 -1.33 6.53
C GLU A 261 14.44 0.05 7.03
N LEU A 262 15.54 0.12 7.80
CA LEU A 262 16.09 1.38 8.32
C LEU A 262 16.53 2.33 7.20
N SER A 263 17.09 1.78 6.13
CA SER A 263 17.57 2.56 4.99
C SER A 263 16.47 3.40 4.32
N ASN A 264 15.21 2.97 4.33
CA ASN A 264 14.10 3.80 3.81
C ASN A 264 13.96 5.12 4.57
N TRP A 265 14.17 5.10 5.89
CA TRP A 265 14.01 6.29 6.74
C TRP A 265 15.19 7.27 6.65
N ARG A 266 16.28 6.88 5.96
CA ARG A 266 17.35 7.81 5.55
C ARG A 266 16.96 8.63 4.32
N CYS A 267 15.83 8.37 3.67
CA CYS A 267 15.33 9.14 2.53
C CYS A 267 14.59 10.40 3.02
N LEU A 268 15.23 11.57 2.89
CA LEU A 268 14.60 12.84 3.23
C LEU A 268 13.36 13.10 2.38
N ASP A 269 13.40 12.77 1.09
CA ASP A 269 12.27 13.00 0.18
C ASP A 269 11.02 12.20 0.59
N LEU A 270 11.18 10.98 1.12
CA LEU A 270 10.09 10.18 1.69
C LEU A 270 9.50 10.86 2.94
N VAL A 271 10.35 11.22 3.91
CA VAL A 271 9.91 11.86 5.16
C VAL A 271 9.22 13.19 4.87
N ASP A 272 9.79 13.99 3.98
CA ASP A 272 9.27 15.26 3.48
C ASP A 272 7.87 15.10 2.85
N THR A 273 7.69 14.04 2.04
CA THR A 273 6.40 13.71 1.42
C THR A 273 5.35 13.29 2.44
N LEU A 274 5.71 12.43 3.38
CA LEU A 274 4.80 11.98 4.44
C LEU A 274 4.36 13.16 5.31
N VAL A 275 5.28 14.06 5.67
CA VAL A 275 4.96 15.26 6.44
C VAL A 275 3.99 16.16 5.67
N ARG A 276 4.23 16.44 4.37
CA ARG A 276 3.28 17.21 3.53
C ARG A 276 1.88 16.59 3.49
N LEU A 277 1.81 15.28 3.25
CA LEU A 277 0.54 14.56 3.21
C LEU A 277 -0.19 14.60 4.56
N GLY A 278 0.56 14.54 5.66
CA GLY A 278 0.02 14.53 7.02
C GLY A 278 -0.46 15.89 7.53
N GLU A 279 -0.03 17.00 6.94
CA GLU A 279 -0.59 18.34 7.24
C GLU A 279 -2.08 18.44 6.83
N LEU A 280 -2.51 17.60 5.90
CA LEU A 280 -3.92 17.48 5.55
C LEU A 280 -4.62 16.64 6.62
N LYS A 281 -5.49 17.29 7.41
CA LYS A 281 -6.22 16.66 8.54
C LYS A 281 -6.85 15.29 8.21
N LYS A 282 -7.35 15.12 6.99
CA LYS A 282 -7.96 13.87 6.51
C LYS A 282 -6.98 12.68 6.50
N PHE A 283 -5.69 12.94 6.29
CA PHE A 283 -4.65 11.92 6.15
C PHE A 283 -3.68 11.84 7.34
N MET A 284 -3.76 12.79 8.28
CA MET A 284 -2.90 12.87 9.46
C MET A 284 -2.78 11.53 10.20
N ASN A 285 -3.90 10.88 10.54
CA ASN A 285 -3.88 9.61 11.28
C ASN A 285 -3.21 8.47 10.50
N ILE A 286 -3.38 8.44 9.18
CA ILE A 286 -2.74 7.42 8.32
C ILE A 286 -1.23 7.64 8.32
N VAL A 287 -0.79 8.90 8.15
CA VAL A 287 0.62 9.27 8.18
C VAL A 287 1.25 8.97 9.54
N LEU A 288 0.56 9.29 10.65
CA LEU A 288 1.03 8.96 12.00
C LEU A 288 1.17 7.44 12.20
N ASN A 289 0.25 6.63 11.68
CA ASN A 289 0.36 5.17 11.72
C ASN A 289 1.59 4.67 10.93
N ILE A 290 1.87 5.24 9.77
CA ILE A 290 3.09 4.92 8.99
C ILE A 290 4.35 5.32 9.76
N LEU A 291 4.35 6.51 10.38
CA LEU A 291 5.49 7.05 11.13
C LEU A 291 5.68 6.41 12.51
N LEU A 292 4.71 5.65 13.01
CA LEU A 292 4.85 4.92 14.27
C LEU A 292 6.02 3.92 14.23
N ARG A 293 6.28 3.32 13.07
CA ARG A 293 7.37 2.36 12.90
C ARG A 293 8.75 3.00 13.10
N PRO A 294 9.14 4.07 12.38
CA PRO A 294 10.43 4.72 12.61
C PRO A 294 10.53 5.43 13.96
N VAL A 295 9.42 5.89 14.54
CA VAL A 295 9.40 6.41 15.93
C VAL A 295 9.92 5.37 16.92
N ASN A 296 9.58 4.09 16.73
CA ASN A 296 10.03 3.02 17.63
C ASN A 296 11.37 2.41 17.19
N LEU A 297 11.62 2.32 15.88
CA LEU A 297 12.77 1.60 15.32
C LEU A 297 14.04 2.45 15.22
N CYS A 298 13.91 3.72 14.81
CA CYS A 298 15.03 4.63 14.57
C CYS A 298 14.67 6.10 14.87
N PRO A 299 14.31 6.40 16.13
CA PRO A 299 13.86 7.73 16.53
C PRO A 299 14.89 8.84 16.27
N ASP A 300 16.18 8.52 16.37
CA ASP A 300 17.28 9.45 16.13
C ASP A 300 17.44 9.80 14.63
N VAL A 301 17.37 8.80 13.75
CA VAL A 301 17.36 9.00 12.28
C VAL A 301 16.15 9.79 11.86
N LEU A 302 14.96 9.45 12.38
CA LEU A 302 13.73 10.18 12.07
C LEU A 302 13.79 11.63 12.56
N LEU A 303 14.28 11.89 13.77
CA LEU A 303 14.41 13.26 14.27
C LEU A 303 15.40 14.06 13.42
N LEU A 304 16.57 13.51 13.08
CA LEU A 304 17.51 14.16 12.17
C LEU A 304 16.91 14.43 10.79
N ALA A 305 16.12 13.49 10.26
CA ALA A 305 15.40 13.68 9.01
C ALA A 305 14.44 14.87 9.11
N LEU A 306 13.62 14.89 10.16
CA LEU A 306 12.69 15.98 10.45
C LEU A 306 13.41 17.31 10.65
N LEU A 307 14.65 17.37 11.14
CA LEU A 307 15.41 18.62 11.25
C LEU A 307 15.96 19.09 9.90
N GLN A 308 16.25 18.18 8.98
CA GLN A 308 16.93 18.46 7.71
C GLN A 308 16.00 18.64 6.50
N ILE A 309 14.72 18.29 6.60
CA ILE A 309 13.72 18.61 5.56
C ILE A 309 13.52 20.12 5.43
N GLN A 310 13.35 20.59 4.18
CA GLN A 310 13.32 22.03 3.86
C GLN A 310 11.92 22.66 3.90
N ILE A 311 10.86 21.89 4.22
CA ILE A 311 9.52 22.46 4.39
C ILE A 311 9.53 23.46 5.56
N PRO A 312 8.82 24.60 5.44
CA PRO A 312 8.53 25.47 6.59
C PRO A 312 8.02 24.68 7.80
N THR A 313 8.34 25.12 9.00
CA THR A 313 7.93 24.43 10.22
C THR A 313 6.42 24.18 10.24
N SER A 314 6.05 22.90 10.23
CA SER A 314 4.68 22.43 10.07
C SER A 314 4.13 21.91 11.40
N THR A 315 2.80 21.78 11.53
CA THR A 315 2.20 21.36 12.81
C THR A 315 2.57 19.92 13.13
N LEU A 316 2.55 19.04 12.13
CA LEU A 316 2.92 17.64 12.28
C LEU A 316 4.41 17.49 12.61
N ARG A 317 5.29 18.25 11.93
CA ARG A 317 6.73 18.24 12.21
C ARG A 317 7.01 18.59 13.67
N MET A 318 6.39 19.67 14.17
CA MET A 318 6.54 20.07 15.57
C MET A 318 5.99 19.02 16.53
N HIS A 319 4.83 18.44 16.23
CA HIS A 319 4.25 17.36 17.04
C HIS A 319 5.17 16.14 17.12
N LEU A 320 5.75 15.71 16.00
CA LEU A 320 6.70 14.60 15.96
C LEU A 320 7.99 14.92 16.73
N CYS A 321 8.53 16.14 16.60
CA CYS A 321 9.68 16.56 17.41
C CYS A 321 9.36 16.53 18.90
N GLN A 322 8.19 17.02 19.32
CA GLN A 322 7.73 17.00 20.71
C GLN A 322 7.56 15.57 21.25
N LEU A 323 7.26 14.60 20.39
CA LEU A 323 7.20 13.18 20.75
C LEU A 323 8.60 12.55 20.84
N LEU A 324 9.46 12.79 19.85
CA LEU A 324 10.76 12.13 19.69
C LEU A 324 11.80 12.65 20.68
N ILE A 325 11.83 13.96 20.95
CA ILE A 325 12.84 14.57 21.82
C ILE A 325 12.82 13.97 23.23
N PRO A 326 11.67 13.90 23.95
CA PRO A 326 11.62 13.27 25.26
C PRO A 326 11.96 11.79 25.24
N ALA A 327 11.55 11.07 24.19
CA ALA A 327 11.82 9.63 24.03
C ALA A 327 13.32 9.35 23.90
N LEU A 328 14.08 10.23 23.26
CA LEU A 328 15.53 10.09 23.11
C LEU A 328 16.30 10.39 24.41
N ILE A 329 15.91 11.44 25.14
CA ILE A 329 16.62 11.92 26.36
C ILE A 329 16.72 10.82 27.43
N GLY A 330 15.72 9.93 27.54
CA GLY A 330 15.64 8.96 28.63
C GLY A 330 16.65 7.82 28.57
N SER A 331 17.19 7.46 27.40
CA SER A 331 18.01 6.25 27.26
C SER A 331 18.81 6.11 25.96
N HIS A 332 18.65 6.99 24.97
CA HIS A 332 19.22 6.76 23.65
C HIS A 332 20.70 7.20 23.56
N PRO A 333 21.63 6.36 23.06
CA PRO A 333 23.06 6.69 23.02
C PRO A 333 23.40 7.92 22.17
N ASN A 334 22.52 8.27 21.23
CA ASN A 334 22.64 9.44 20.36
C ASN A 334 21.90 10.69 20.84
N ALA A 335 21.23 10.68 22.00
CA ALA A 335 20.37 11.79 22.44
C ALA A 335 21.10 13.15 22.46
N VAL A 336 22.29 13.21 23.06
CA VAL A 336 23.10 14.44 23.15
C VAL A 336 23.60 14.91 21.79
N ALA A 337 23.79 14.01 20.83
CA ALA A 337 24.32 14.34 19.51
C ALA A 337 23.25 14.92 18.57
N VAL A 338 21.99 14.53 18.76
CA VAL A 338 20.87 14.95 17.90
C VAL A 338 20.22 16.25 18.37
N LEU A 339 20.27 16.54 19.69
CA LEU A 339 19.66 17.71 20.33
C LEU A 339 20.59 18.93 20.34
#